data_AF-A0A2M8B807-F1
#
_entry.id   AF-A0A2M8B807-F1
#
_cell.length_a   1.000
_cell.length_b   1.000
_cell.length_c   1.000
_cell.angle_alpha   90.00
_cell.angle_beta   90.00
_cell.angle_gamma   90.00
#
_symmetry.space_group_name_H-M   'P 1'
#
loop_
_entity.id
_entity.type
_entity.pdbx_description
1 polymer ?
#
loop_
_entity_poly.entity_id
_entity_poly.type
_entity_poly.pdbx_seq_one_letter_code
_entity_poly.pdbx_strand_id
1 'polypeptide(L)'
;MSRLALLTALALCLSASTASAVEYPKEVRDAFMSECTGAEAPELVCLCVLVKMEANISLNDLSKQNFDNEKIVKWSEECVATNNLGMVEAPKVDPVDSEVVVSWGPECRTYFDEVRGWCTEPNLSEQMKAGCDAWMQGVATMQSSLSGLPAETVTAAEDGCKSAVEALRQARAALR
;
A
#
# COMPACT_ATOMS: atom_id res chain seq x y z
N MET A 1 -23.88 38.37 -23.66
CA MET A 1 -22.77 37.44 -23.39
C MET A 1 -22.41 37.52 -21.92
N SER A 2 -21.85 36.47 -21.31
CA SER A 2 -21.12 36.53 -20.02
C SER A 2 -21.84 36.23 -18.70
N ARG A 3 -22.47 35.06 -18.57
CA ARG A 3 -22.52 34.33 -17.26
C ARG A 3 -22.22 32.84 -17.41
N LEU A 4 -22.72 32.20 -18.48
CA LEU A 4 -22.42 30.79 -18.78
C LEU A 4 -20.96 30.52 -19.20
N ALA A 5 -20.26 31.49 -19.79
CA ALA A 5 -18.85 31.35 -20.16
C ALA A 5 -17.88 31.42 -18.96
N LEU A 6 -18.32 31.98 -17.83
CA LEU A 6 -17.47 32.16 -16.64
C LEU A 6 -17.46 30.90 -15.75
N LEU A 7 -18.57 30.15 -15.71
CA LEU A 7 -18.67 28.91 -14.95
C LEU A 7 -17.91 27.74 -15.60
N THR A 8 -17.81 27.72 -16.93
CA THR A 8 -17.05 26.70 -17.67
C THR A 8 -15.53 26.92 -17.55
N ALA A 9 -15.07 28.17 -17.45
CA ALA A 9 -13.66 28.47 -17.23
C ALA A 9 -13.21 28.11 -15.79
N LEU A 10 -14.07 28.30 -14.78
CA LEU A 10 -13.72 27.96 -13.39
C LEU A 10 -13.63 26.45 -13.14
N ALA A 11 -14.45 25.65 -13.83
CA ALA A 11 -14.44 24.19 -13.71
C ALA A 11 -13.19 23.56 -14.36
N LEU A 12 -12.60 24.19 -15.38
CA LEU A 12 -11.37 23.70 -16.03
C LEU A 12 -10.08 24.03 -15.26
N CYS A 13 -10.09 25.02 -14.37
CA CYS A 13 -8.91 25.37 -13.57
C CYS A 13 -8.76 24.50 -12.30
N LEU A 14 -9.82 23.83 -11.83
CA LEU A 14 -9.75 22.96 -10.65
C LEU A 14 -9.16 21.57 -10.92
N SER A 15 -9.07 21.14 -12.17
CA SER A 15 -8.57 19.81 -12.54
C SER A 15 -7.06 19.73 -12.77
N ALA A 16 -6.32 20.85 -12.67
CA ALA A 16 -4.88 20.89 -12.94
C ALA A 16 -3.99 20.88 -11.69
N SER A 17 -4.56 20.86 -10.48
CA SER A 17 -3.79 20.88 -9.22
C SER A 17 -3.59 19.50 -8.61
N THR A 18 -3.47 18.45 -9.42
CA THR A 18 -2.84 17.21 -8.94
C THR A 18 -1.35 17.50 -8.78
N ALA A 19 -1.00 18.08 -7.64
CA ALA A 19 0.37 18.02 -7.13
C ALA A 19 0.67 16.54 -6.96
N SER A 20 1.24 15.93 -8.00
CA SER A 20 1.85 14.62 -7.89
C SER A 20 2.93 14.76 -6.82
N ALA A 21 2.66 14.23 -5.63
CA ALA A 21 3.70 14.00 -4.66
C ALA A 21 4.79 13.22 -5.40
N VAL A 22 5.93 13.86 -5.60
CA VAL A 22 7.03 13.26 -6.34
C VAL A 22 7.51 12.11 -5.47
N GLU A 23 7.19 10.89 -5.89
CA GLU A 23 7.62 9.65 -5.23
C GLU A 23 9.13 9.72 -5.02
N TYR A 24 9.62 9.29 -3.86
CA TYR A 24 11.04 9.33 -3.61
C TYR A 24 11.78 8.41 -4.59
N PRO A 25 13.00 8.78 -5.03
CA PRO A 25 13.83 7.88 -5.82
C PRO A 25 14.01 6.54 -5.12
N LYS A 26 14.08 5.46 -5.90
CA LYS A 26 14.19 4.09 -5.39
C LYS A 26 15.35 3.95 -4.41
N GLU A 27 16.47 4.60 -4.66
CA GLU A 27 17.66 4.58 -3.82
C GLU A 27 17.39 5.12 -2.41
N VAL A 28 16.56 6.16 -2.29
CA VAL A 28 16.18 6.77 -1.01
C VAL A 28 15.23 5.86 -0.25
N ARG A 29 14.25 5.28 -0.95
CA ARG A 29 13.30 4.33 -0.37
C ARG A 29 14.00 3.07 0.13
N ASP A 30 14.86 2.48 -0.70
CA ASP A 30 15.62 1.27 -0.36
C ASP A 30 16.56 1.53 0.83
N ALA A 31 17.22 2.70 0.87
CA ALA A 31 18.06 3.10 2.01
C ALA A 31 17.24 3.25 3.30
N PHE A 32 16.10 3.94 3.25
CA PHE A 32 15.20 4.08 4.40
C PHE A 32 14.73 2.72 4.92
N MET A 33 14.26 1.85 4.02
CA MET A 33 13.78 0.52 4.39
C MET A 33 14.89 -0.34 4.99
N SER A 34 16.11 -0.28 4.44
CA SER A 34 17.27 -0.99 4.97
C SER A 34 17.65 -0.51 6.37
N GLU A 35 17.65 0.79 6.63
CA GLU A 35 17.98 1.34 7.94
C GLU A 35 16.89 1.04 8.97
N CYS A 36 15.62 1.22 8.59
CA CYS A 36 14.49 1.00 9.48
C CYS A 36 14.38 -0.47 9.90
N THR A 37 14.47 -1.41 8.95
CA THR A 37 14.45 -2.86 9.26
C THR A 37 15.74 -3.33 9.94
N GLY A 38 16.89 -2.72 9.63
CA GLY A 38 18.16 -2.95 10.33
C GLY A 38 18.12 -2.54 11.81
N ALA A 39 17.24 -1.61 12.17
CA ALA A 39 16.93 -1.24 13.55
C ALA A 39 15.88 -2.17 14.21
N GLU A 40 15.63 -3.35 13.63
CA GLU A 40 14.69 -4.37 14.10
C GLU A 40 13.20 -3.93 14.09
N ALA A 41 12.86 -2.84 13.42
CA ALA A 41 11.47 -2.45 13.26
C ALA A 41 10.75 -3.39 12.26
N PRO A 42 9.48 -3.75 12.51
CA PRO A 42 8.71 -4.56 11.57
C PRO A 42 8.59 -3.87 10.20
N GLU A 43 8.76 -4.64 9.12
CA GLU A 43 8.76 -4.11 7.75
C GLU A 43 7.49 -3.29 7.42
N LEU A 44 6.32 -3.72 7.91
CA LEU A 44 5.05 -2.99 7.74
C LEU A 44 5.02 -1.63 8.44
N VAL A 45 5.71 -1.50 9.58
CA VAL A 45 5.85 -0.22 10.29
C VAL A 45 6.75 0.71 9.46
N CYS A 46 7.87 0.20 8.96
CA CYS A 46 8.78 0.95 8.09
C CYS A 46 8.09 1.47 6.83
N LEU A 47 7.35 0.61 6.13
CA LEU A 47 6.57 1.00 4.95
C LEU A 47 5.56 2.11 5.27
N CYS A 48 4.85 1.98 6.39
CA CYS A 48 3.89 2.99 6.83
C CYS A 48 4.54 4.35 7.09
N VAL A 49 5.69 4.39 7.75
CA VAL A 49 6.42 5.64 8.01
C VAL A 49 6.93 6.24 6.70
N LEU A 50 7.48 5.44 5.79
CA LEU A 50 7.97 5.89 4.48
C LEU A 50 6.86 6.58 3.67
N VAL A 51 5.67 5.97 3.60
CA VAL A 51 4.51 6.55 2.90
C VAL A 51 4.11 7.89 3.50
N LYS A 52 4.10 8.01 4.84
CA LYS A 52 3.82 9.28 5.51
C LYS A 52 4.88 10.33 5.21
N MET A 53 6.16 9.95 5.16
CA MET A 53 7.25 10.84 4.77
C MET A 53 7.08 11.33 3.33
N GLU A 54 6.87 10.45 2.36
CA GLU A 54 6.67 10.81 0.94
C GLU A 54 5.49 11.77 0.73
N ALA A 55 4.42 11.58 1.50
CA ALA A 55 3.23 12.43 1.42
C ALA A 55 3.41 13.82 2.05
N ASN A 56 4.38 14.01 2.94
CA ASN A 56 4.47 15.21 3.79
C ASN A 56 5.82 15.93 3.76
N ILE A 57 6.87 15.30 3.27
CA ILE A 57 8.22 15.83 3.22
C ILE A 57 8.65 15.78 1.76
N SER A 58 9.07 16.92 1.22
CA SER A 58 9.62 16.94 -0.13
C SER A 58 11.02 16.34 -0.12
N LEU A 59 11.48 15.78 -1.23
CA LEU A 59 12.87 15.28 -1.33
C LEU A 59 13.90 16.38 -1.02
N ASN A 60 13.62 17.63 -1.43
CA ASN A 60 14.47 18.77 -1.11
C ASN A 60 14.51 19.06 0.41
N ASP A 61 13.37 18.99 1.10
CA ASP A 61 13.33 19.17 2.55
C ASP A 61 14.02 18.02 3.29
N LEU A 62 13.81 16.78 2.84
CA LEU A 62 14.51 15.60 3.35
C LEU A 62 16.04 15.77 3.24
N SER A 63 16.53 16.18 2.07
CA SER A 63 17.98 16.39 1.82
C SER A 63 18.59 17.50 2.69
N LYS A 64 17.79 18.50 3.05
CA LYS A 64 18.20 19.62 3.92
C LYS A 64 17.93 19.35 5.40
N GLN A 65 17.37 18.18 5.73
CA GLN A 65 16.88 17.85 7.06
C GLN A 65 15.89 18.88 7.61
N ASN A 66 15.12 19.49 6.71
CA ASN A 66 14.14 20.53 7.01
C ASN A 66 12.77 19.90 7.27
N PHE A 67 12.68 19.09 8.32
CA PHE A 67 11.44 18.45 8.74
C PHE A 67 11.37 18.40 10.27
N ASP A 68 10.16 18.25 10.78
CA ASP A 68 9.91 18.16 12.21
C ASP A 68 10.10 16.71 12.69
N ASN A 69 11.12 16.48 13.52
CA ASN A 69 11.40 15.17 14.10
C ASN A 69 10.27 14.68 15.00
N GLU A 70 9.57 15.57 15.71
CA GLU A 70 8.43 15.17 16.55
C GLU A 70 7.30 14.60 15.68
N LYS A 71 7.13 15.12 14.46
CA LYS A 71 6.16 14.61 13.50
C LYS A 71 6.51 13.19 13.03
N ILE A 72 7.78 12.90 12.77
CA ILE A 72 8.24 11.54 12.38
C ILE A 72 8.07 10.55 13.53
N VAL A 73 8.40 10.95 14.76
CA VAL A 73 8.18 10.11 15.95
C VAL A 73 6.69 9.78 16.09
N LYS A 74 5.82 10.79 16.01
CA LYS A 74 4.38 10.58 16.08
C LYS A 74 3.87 9.63 14.99
N TRP A 75 4.35 9.77 13.76
CA TRP A 75 4.00 8.83 12.68
C TRP A 75 4.48 7.41 12.96
N SER A 76 5.66 7.25 13.55
CA SER A 76 6.19 5.95 13.91
C SER A 76 5.32 5.28 14.97
N GLU A 77 4.90 6.02 16.00
CA GLU A 77 3.95 5.55 17.01
C GLU A 77 2.60 5.16 16.40
N GLU A 78 2.04 5.99 15.52
CA GLU A 78 0.82 5.69 14.78
C GLU A 78 0.97 4.39 13.97
N CYS A 79 2.07 4.26 13.22
CA CYS A 79 2.34 3.08 12.39
C CYS A 79 2.55 1.81 13.22
N VAL A 80 3.18 1.91 14.39
CA VAL A 80 3.31 0.78 15.34
C VAL A 80 1.94 0.40 15.90
N ALA A 81 1.13 1.38 16.33
CA ALA A 81 -0.20 1.14 16.86
C ALA A 81 -1.11 0.44 15.84
N THR A 82 -1.13 0.91 14.59
CA THR A 82 -1.93 0.31 13.52
C THR A 82 -1.51 -1.13 13.22
N ASN A 83 -0.21 -1.44 13.27
CA ASN A 83 0.29 -2.80 12.98
C ASN A 83 0.18 -3.76 14.18
N ASN A 84 0.16 -3.25 15.41
CA ASN A 84 -0.01 -4.07 16.62
C ASN A 84 -1.46 -4.49 16.90
N LEU A 85 -2.45 -3.85 16.26
CA LEU A 85 -3.86 -4.23 16.35
C LEU A 85 -4.17 -5.61 15.73
N GLY A 86 -3.23 -6.22 15.02
CA GLY A 86 -3.31 -7.62 14.57
C GLY A 86 -2.81 -8.66 15.58
N MET A 87 -2.26 -8.25 16.73
CA MET A 87 -1.60 -9.16 17.70
C MET A 87 -2.11 -9.02 19.15
N VAL A 88 -3.29 -8.43 19.40
CA VAL A 88 -3.85 -8.34 20.76
C VAL A 88 -4.82 -9.51 20.99
N GLU A 89 -4.47 -10.39 21.93
CA GLU A 89 -5.38 -11.38 22.54
C GLU A 89 -6.69 -10.71 22.97
N ALA A 90 -7.82 -11.28 22.55
CA ALA A 90 -9.15 -10.70 22.66
C ALA A 90 -9.60 -10.37 24.11
N PRO A 91 -10.05 -9.12 24.36
CA PRO A 91 -11.05 -8.82 25.37
C PRO A 91 -12.39 -8.50 24.69
N LYS A 92 -13.44 -9.23 25.08
CA LYS A 92 -14.82 -9.06 24.58
C LYS A 92 -15.43 -7.75 25.07
N VAL A 93 -15.79 -6.80 24.18
CA VAL A 93 -16.88 -5.81 24.38
C VAL A 93 -17.45 -5.35 23.01
N ASP A 94 -18.78 -5.26 22.93
CA ASP A 94 -19.64 -4.91 21.77
C ASP A 94 -19.70 -3.38 21.41
N PRO A 95 -20.22 -2.98 20.22
CA PRO A 95 -19.59 -2.00 19.29
C PRO A 95 -20.33 -0.65 19.04
N VAL A 96 -19.70 0.22 18.22
CA VAL A 96 -20.20 1.35 17.35
C VAL A 96 -19.25 2.59 17.52
N ASP A 97 -18.55 3.18 16.54
CA ASP A 97 -18.59 3.12 15.07
C ASP A 97 -17.23 3.54 14.44
N SER A 98 -16.73 2.68 13.53
CA SER A 98 -16.04 2.97 12.26
C SER A 98 -14.67 3.68 12.21
N GLU A 99 -13.60 3.02 12.66
CA GLU A 99 -12.29 3.15 12.00
C GLU A 99 -12.27 2.24 10.76
N VAL A 100 -12.09 2.82 9.57
CA VAL A 100 -11.93 2.07 8.32
C VAL A 100 -10.55 1.42 8.33
N VAL A 101 -10.42 0.33 9.09
CA VAL A 101 -9.40 -0.68 8.83
C VAL A 101 -9.73 -1.22 7.46
N VAL A 102 -8.83 -1.01 6.49
CA VAL A 102 -8.96 -1.64 5.18
C VAL A 102 -8.72 -3.14 5.37
N SER A 103 -9.79 -3.82 5.74
CA SER A 103 -9.93 -5.25 5.62
C SER A 103 -10.10 -5.50 4.13
N TRP A 104 -9.03 -5.92 3.45
CA TRP A 104 -9.14 -6.59 2.16
C TRP A 104 -10.28 -7.61 2.22
N GLY A 105 -11.11 -7.69 1.20
CA GLY A 105 -12.13 -8.71 1.19
C GLY A 105 -11.54 -10.11 0.98
N PRO A 106 -12.39 -11.15 1.04
CA PRO A 106 -11.96 -12.53 0.94
C PRO A 106 -11.25 -12.87 -0.38
N GLU A 107 -11.61 -12.23 -1.49
CA GLU A 107 -11.04 -12.54 -2.81
C GLU A 107 -9.61 -12.00 -2.91
N CYS A 108 -9.35 -10.75 -2.48
CA CYS A 108 -7.99 -10.21 -2.47
C CYS A 108 -7.08 -10.93 -1.48
N ARG A 109 -7.58 -11.32 -0.31
CA ARG A 109 -6.78 -12.16 0.61
C ARG A 109 -6.41 -13.49 -0.04
N THR A 110 -7.37 -14.15 -0.69
CA THR A 110 -7.12 -15.40 -1.42
C THR A 110 -6.07 -15.21 -2.51
N TYR A 111 -6.16 -14.12 -3.28
CA TYR A 111 -5.16 -13.78 -4.30
C TYR A 111 -3.75 -13.66 -3.70
N PHE A 112 -3.59 -12.88 -2.64
CA PHE A 112 -2.28 -12.66 -2.02
C PHE A 112 -1.68 -13.94 -1.46
N ASP A 113 -2.51 -14.76 -0.80
CA ASP A 113 -2.07 -16.03 -0.22
C ASP A 113 -1.73 -17.06 -1.30
N GLU A 114 -2.45 -17.09 -2.43
CA GLU A 114 -2.12 -17.98 -3.54
C GLU A 114 -0.85 -17.56 -4.27
N VAL A 115 -0.62 -16.26 -4.48
CA VAL A 115 0.64 -15.76 -5.05
C VAL A 115 1.81 -16.12 -4.13
N ARG A 116 1.70 -15.82 -2.83
CA ARG A 116 2.73 -16.15 -1.84
C ARG A 116 2.96 -17.65 -1.75
N GLY A 117 1.88 -18.42 -1.70
CA GLY A 117 1.93 -19.88 -1.63
C GLY A 117 2.59 -20.49 -2.85
N TRP A 118 2.23 -20.04 -4.06
CA TRP A 118 2.87 -20.52 -5.27
C TRP A 118 4.35 -20.15 -5.31
N CYS A 119 4.67 -18.89 -5.00
CA CYS A 119 6.04 -18.38 -5.03
C CYS A 119 6.99 -18.96 -3.98
N THR A 120 6.44 -19.69 -3.00
CA THR A 120 7.22 -20.43 -2.00
C THR A 120 7.25 -21.93 -2.26
N GLU A 121 6.69 -22.43 -3.36
CA GLU A 121 6.74 -23.85 -3.70
C GLU A 121 8.18 -24.30 -4.02
N PRO A 122 8.65 -25.41 -3.42
CA PRO A 122 10.03 -25.85 -3.55
C PRO A 122 10.41 -26.25 -4.99
N ASN A 123 9.41 -26.65 -5.79
CA ASN A 123 9.59 -27.22 -7.13
C ASN A 123 9.34 -26.23 -8.27
N LEU A 124 9.33 -24.93 -8.01
CA LEU A 124 9.27 -23.91 -9.05
C LEU A 124 10.50 -23.96 -9.96
N SER A 125 10.30 -23.81 -11.28
CA SER A 125 11.40 -23.61 -12.22
C SER A 125 12.09 -22.26 -11.96
N GLU A 126 13.36 -22.13 -12.36
CA GLU A 126 14.11 -20.87 -12.18
C GLU A 126 13.43 -19.67 -12.85
N GLN A 127 12.85 -19.89 -14.04
CA GLN A 127 12.10 -18.85 -14.75
C GLN A 127 10.87 -18.38 -13.96
N MET A 128 10.17 -19.29 -13.28
CA MET A 128 9.01 -18.92 -12.47
C MET A 128 9.43 -18.24 -11.16
N LYS A 129 10.53 -18.68 -10.54
CA LYS A 129 11.11 -18.00 -9.36
C LYS A 129 11.45 -16.55 -9.68
N ALA A 130 12.06 -16.28 -10.84
CA ALA A 130 12.33 -14.92 -11.27
C ALA A 130 11.05 -14.08 -11.48
N GLY A 131 9.96 -14.70 -11.95
CA GLY A 131 8.65 -14.04 -12.06
C GLY A 131 7.99 -13.77 -10.71
N CYS A 132 8.30 -14.59 -9.70
CA CYS A 132 7.70 -14.49 -8.37
C CYS A 132 8.11 -13.24 -7.60
N ASP A 133 9.35 -12.75 -7.75
CA ASP A 133 9.78 -11.51 -7.12
C ASP A 133 8.94 -10.32 -7.61
N ALA A 134 8.73 -10.24 -8.93
CA ALA A 134 7.90 -9.20 -9.55
C ALA A 134 6.43 -9.28 -9.09
N TRP A 135 5.86 -10.49 -8.99
CA TRP A 135 4.49 -10.66 -8.51
C TRP A 135 4.32 -10.34 -7.03
N MET A 136 5.25 -10.78 -6.19
CA MET A 136 5.25 -10.45 -4.76
C MET A 136 5.35 -8.93 -4.55
N GLN A 137 6.18 -8.24 -5.33
CA GLN A 137 6.26 -6.78 -5.31
C GLN A 137 4.97 -6.11 -5.78
N GLY A 138 4.31 -6.65 -6.80
CA GLY A 138 2.99 -6.18 -7.26
C GLY A 138 1.91 -6.34 -6.20
N VAL A 139 1.87 -7.48 -5.51
CA VAL A 139 0.98 -7.73 -4.38
C VAL A 139 1.23 -6.73 -3.25
N ALA A 140 2.49 -6.52 -2.86
CA ALA A 140 2.83 -5.55 -1.82
C ALA A 140 2.41 -4.12 -2.20
N THR A 141 2.62 -3.73 -3.46
CA THR A 141 2.21 -2.42 -3.98
C THR A 141 0.69 -2.25 -3.97
N MET A 142 -0.06 -3.28 -4.34
CA MET A 142 -1.52 -3.25 -4.26
C MET A 142 -1.98 -3.15 -2.80
N GLN A 143 -1.36 -3.91 -1.91
CA GLN A 143 -1.63 -3.88 -0.48
C GLN A 143 -1.43 -2.49 0.14
N SER A 144 -0.37 -1.78 -0.26
CA SER A 144 -0.12 -0.42 0.21
C SER A 144 -1.03 0.62 -0.44
N SER A 145 -1.25 0.52 -1.76
CA SER A 145 -1.94 1.55 -2.56
C SER A 145 -3.44 1.66 -2.27
N LEU A 146 -4.06 0.58 -1.81
CA LEU A 146 -5.49 0.59 -1.48
C LEU A 146 -5.77 0.72 0.02
N SER A 147 -4.72 0.89 0.84
CA SER A 147 -4.89 1.22 2.26
C SER A 147 -5.49 2.62 2.43
N GLY A 148 -6.49 2.76 3.29
CA GLY A 148 -7.23 4.02 3.52
C GLY A 148 -8.27 4.40 2.45
N LEU A 149 -8.57 3.54 1.46
CA LEU A 149 -9.60 3.84 0.46
C LEU A 149 -11.03 3.54 0.94
N PRO A 150 -12.05 4.21 0.37
CA PRO A 150 -13.45 3.93 0.66
C PRO A 150 -13.82 2.47 0.37
N ALA A 151 -14.75 1.93 1.14
CA ALA A 151 -15.21 0.54 1.00
C ALA A 151 -15.73 0.19 -0.41
N GLU A 152 -16.31 1.15 -1.15
CA GLU A 152 -16.69 0.93 -2.55
C GLU A 152 -15.50 0.64 -3.47
N THR A 153 -14.33 1.24 -3.18
CA THR A 153 -13.12 1.04 -3.98
C THR A 153 -12.49 -0.32 -3.68
N VAL A 154 -12.56 -0.75 -2.41
CA VAL A 154 -12.18 -2.12 -2.01
C VAL A 154 -13.08 -3.15 -2.69
N THR A 155 -14.39 -2.89 -2.78
CA THR A 155 -15.34 -3.78 -3.47
C THR A 155 -15.00 -3.93 -4.96
N ALA A 156 -14.65 -2.84 -5.65
CA ALA A 156 -14.22 -2.92 -7.04
C ALA A 156 -12.88 -3.70 -7.19
N ALA A 157 -11.98 -3.58 -6.21
CA ALA A 157 -10.73 -4.35 -6.19
C ALA A 157 -10.96 -5.85 -6.00
N GLU A 158 -11.99 -6.25 -5.25
CA GLU A 158 -12.34 -7.67 -5.03
C GLU A 158 -12.65 -8.41 -6.33
N ASP A 159 -13.41 -7.81 -7.25
CA ASP A 159 -13.70 -8.42 -8.57
C ASP A 159 -12.42 -8.61 -9.41
N GLY A 160 -11.50 -7.65 -9.30
CA GLY A 160 -10.17 -7.75 -9.92
C GLY A 160 -9.35 -8.89 -9.32
N CYS A 161 -9.29 -8.99 -8.00
CA CYS A 161 -8.60 -10.04 -7.29
C CYS A 161 -9.16 -11.43 -7.59
N LYS A 162 -10.49 -11.57 -7.65
CA LYS A 162 -11.15 -12.82 -8.04
C LYS A 162 -10.71 -13.28 -9.43
N SER A 163 -10.75 -12.37 -10.40
CA SER A 163 -10.31 -12.64 -11.77
C SER A 163 -8.83 -13.03 -11.81
N ALA A 164 -8.00 -12.37 -10.99
CA ALA A 164 -6.57 -12.66 -10.88
C ALA A 164 -6.30 -14.05 -10.27
N VAL A 165 -7.06 -14.46 -9.26
CA VAL A 165 -7.00 -15.82 -8.69
C VAL A 165 -7.31 -16.87 -9.75
N GLU A 166 -8.39 -16.68 -10.51
CA GLU A 166 -8.78 -17.62 -11.57
C GLU A 166 -7.68 -17.73 -12.64
N ALA A 167 -7.13 -16.61 -13.08
CA ALA A 167 -6.01 -16.58 -14.02
C ALA A 167 -4.77 -17.27 -13.46
N LEU A 168 -4.43 -17.04 -12.17
CA LEU A 168 -3.30 -17.67 -11.51
C LEU A 168 -3.46 -19.20 -11.47
N ARG A 169 -4.65 -19.68 -11.07
CA ARG A 169 -4.96 -21.12 -11.02
C ARG A 169 -4.87 -21.76 -12.40
N GLN A 170 -5.38 -21.09 -13.43
CA GLN A 170 -5.28 -21.58 -14.82
C GLN A 170 -3.83 -21.65 -15.29
N ALA A 171 -3.03 -20.61 -15.03
CA ALA A 171 -1.61 -20.60 -15.35
C ALA A 171 -0.87 -21.74 -14.63
N ARG A 172 -1.12 -21.94 -13.34
CA ARG A 172 -0.55 -23.03 -12.55
C ARG A 172 -0.93 -24.41 -13.10
N ALA A 173 -2.18 -24.58 -13.53
CA ALA A 173 -2.64 -25.84 -14.11
C ALA A 173 -1.97 -26.13 -15.47
N ALA A 174 -1.71 -25.11 -16.29
CA ALA A 174 -1.03 -25.26 -17.57
C ALA A 174 0.47 -25.59 -17.46
N LEU A 175 1.06 -25.38 -16.27
CA LEU A 175 2.47 -25.59 -15.99
C LEU A 175 2.78 -26.93 -15.31
N ARG A 176 1.75 -27.73 -15.01
CA ARG A 176 1.85 -29.10 -14.48
C ARG A 176 1.73 -30.12 -15.60
#